data_AF-A0A1S3QJ94-F1
#
_entry.id   AF-A0A1S3QJ94-F1
#
_cell.length_a   1.000
_cell.length_b   1.000
_cell.length_c   1.000
_cell.angle_alpha   90.00
_cell.angle_beta   90.00
_cell.angle_gamma   90.00
#
_symmetry.space_group_name_H-M   'P 1'
#
loop_
_entity.id
_entity.type
_entity.pdbx_description
1 polymer ?
#
loop_
_entity_poly.entity_id
_entity_poly.type
_entity_poly.pdbx_seq_one_letter_code
_entity_poly.pdbx_strand_id
1 'polypeptide(L)'
;MVSYKRLSPEDVQFSNAASSEEAPVQEMEEGKDPEETERPLLPRRPSCSATTALISLGSLLLLVCGLWLLVTIFWLQAPSNSVPHRAPPPRGSPGTGGGDRGRALPEPQACGVVPEAWRFDCYPERGVVVTRELCEARNCCFIPASSSSAPGRNGVPWCFYPPGFPSYSLVSVKATELGQTGTLVKTVKTYYPKDILTLHLELLYETDHRLRVRITDPSESRFEVPIAVPKATEKASSPAYSVELSNEPFGIIVKRTSTGAVLLNTTVAPLFYCDQFLQLSSSLSSQYIYGLGEHRSSFLHDIHWNTLTMWARDVPPTGHLGNTNQHF
;
A
#
# COMPACT_ATOMS: atom_id res chain seq x y z
N MET A 1 20.60 28.33 -9.79
CA MET A 1 20.38 27.90 -11.19
C MET A 1 21.23 26.67 -11.43
N VAL A 2 20.63 25.47 -11.42
CA VAL A 2 21.34 24.23 -11.75
C VAL A 2 20.89 23.86 -13.16
N SER A 3 21.85 23.89 -14.09
CA SER A 3 21.64 23.58 -15.51
C SER A 3 21.73 22.08 -15.71
N TYR A 4 20.62 21.43 -16.03
CA TYR A 4 20.64 20.03 -16.47
C TYR A 4 21.02 19.96 -17.95
N LYS A 5 22.13 19.28 -18.25
CA LYS A 5 22.50 18.91 -19.62
C LYS A 5 21.48 17.89 -20.12
N ARG A 6 20.79 18.18 -21.23
CA ARG A 6 19.97 17.21 -21.96
C ARG A 6 20.88 16.12 -22.50
N LEU A 7 20.60 14.86 -22.17
CA LEU A 7 21.22 13.70 -22.81
C LEU A 7 20.56 13.49 -24.18
N SER A 8 21.37 13.23 -25.20
CA SER A 8 20.94 12.95 -26.57
C SER A 8 20.68 11.45 -26.75
N PRO A 9 19.80 11.03 -27.69
CA PRO A 9 19.42 9.62 -27.88
C PRO A 9 20.57 8.67 -28.21
N GLU A 10 21.74 9.20 -28.57
CA GLU A 10 22.97 8.46 -28.86
C GLU A 10 23.78 8.03 -27.62
N ASP A 11 23.40 8.50 -26.41
CA ASP A 11 24.04 8.14 -25.15
C ASP A 11 23.47 6.86 -24.49
N VAL A 12 22.55 6.16 -25.18
CA VAL A 12 21.92 4.93 -24.68
C VAL A 12 22.33 3.74 -25.54
N GLN A 13 23.38 3.04 -25.13
CA GLN A 13 23.77 1.76 -25.76
C GLN A 13 23.02 0.59 -25.08
N PHE A 14 22.21 -0.12 -25.87
CA PHE A 14 21.64 -1.41 -25.49
C PHE A 14 22.58 -2.53 -25.94
N SER A 15 23.08 -3.32 -25.00
CA SER A 15 23.86 -4.52 -25.29
C SER A 15 22.92 -5.64 -25.75
N ASN A 16 22.92 -5.96 -27.04
CA ASN A 16 22.62 -7.29 -27.56
C ASN A 16 22.99 -7.39 -29.05
N ALA A 17 24.05 -8.13 -29.35
CA ALA A 17 24.17 -8.92 -30.58
C ALA A 17 25.41 -9.82 -30.47
N ALA A 18 25.23 -11.14 -30.57
CA ALA A 18 26.27 -12.04 -31.02
C ALA A 18 25.72 -12.79 -32.22
N SER A 19 26.34 -12.48 -33.36
CA SER A 19 26.04 -12.96 -34.70
C SER A 19 26.53 -14.39 -34.90
N SER A 20 25.77 -15.11 -35.73
CA SER A 20 26.18 -16.24 -36.56
C SER A 20 27.46 -15.97 -37.37
N GLU A 21 28.36 -16.95 -37.42
CA GLU A 21 29.37 -17.11 -38.47
C GLU A 21 29.83 -18.58 -38.55
N GLU A 22 30.14 -19.02 -39.78
CA GLU A 22 30.28 -20.42 -40.22
C GLU A 22 31.68 -20.64 -40.86
N ALA A 23 32.15 -21.91 -40.82
CA ALA A 23 33.24 -22.57 -41.60
C ALA A 23 34.72 -22.45 -41.11
N PRO A 24 35.71 -23.29 -41.54
CA PRO A 24 35.70 -24.55 -42.34
C PRO A 24 36.61 -25.73 -41.81
N VAL A 25 36.73 -26.77 -42.66
CA VAL A 25 37.35 -28.14 -42.57
C VAL A 25 38.89 -28.20 -42.75
N GLN A 26 39.59 -29.19 -42.12
CA GLN A 26 40.75 -29.96 -42.66
C GLN A 26 41.24 -31.12 -41.72
N GLU A 27 42.12 -32.01 -42.24
CA GLU A 27 42.17 -33.48 -42.11
C GLU A 27 43.19 -34.13 -41.12
N MET A 28 42.91 -35.42 -40.81
CA MET A 28 43.70 -36.67 -40.56
C MET A 28 45.15 -36.72 -39.99
N GLU A 29 45.36 -37.63 -39.02
CA GLU A 29 46.39 -38.72 -38.95
C GLU A 29 46.01 -39.65 -37.76
N GLU A 30 45.70 -40.95 -37.91
CA GLU A 30 46.51 -42.19 -38.14
C GLU A 30 47.06 -42.86 -36.85
N GLY A 31 46.73 -44.17 -36.67
CA GLY A 31 47.17 -44.95 -35.51
C GLY A 31 46.65 -46.39 -35.37
N LYS A 32 47.06 -47.28 -36.30
CA LYS A 32 47.54 -48.68 -36.09
C LYS A 32 46.57 -49.82 -35.69
N ASP A 33 46.49 -50.83 -36.57
CA ASP A 33 46.06 -52.22 -36.29
C ASP A 33 47.29 -53.16 -36.29
N PRO A 34 47.22 -54.38 -35.69
CA PRO A 34 47.14 -55.58 -36.54
C PRO A 34 46.37 -56.81 -35.98
N GLU A 35 45.64 -57.46 -36.90
CA GLU A 35 45.73 -58.88 -37.32
C GLU A 35 45.23 -60.05 -36.43
N GLU A 36 44.11 -60.63 -36.89
CA GLU A 36 43.78 -62.05 -37.18
C GLU A 36 43.90 -63.15 -36.09
N THR A 37 42.77 -63.86 -35.81
CA THR A 37 42.67 -65.34 -35.72
C THR A 37 41.21 -65.80 -35.65
N GLU A 38 40.87 -66.89 -36.35
CA GLU A 38 39.54 -67.50 -36.56
C GLU A 38 38.86 -68.21 -35.34
N ARG A 39 37.51 -68.39 -35.48
CA ARG A 39 36.57 -69.43 -34.92
C ARG A 39 35.91 -69.19 -33.54
N PRO A 40 34.74 -69.83 -33.22
CA PRO A 40 33.53 -70.14 -34.00
C PRO A 40 32.22 -69.66 -33.31
N LEU A 41 31.10 -69.91 -33.99
CA LEU A 41 29.70 -69.55 -33.67
C LEU A 41 29.21 -69.88 -32.25
N LEU A 42 28.63 -68.89 -31.57
CA LEU A 42 27.70 -69.05 -30.44
C LEU A 42 26.52 -68.05 -30.55
N PRO A 43 25.35 -68.35 -29.95
CA PRO A 43 24.05 -68.17 -30.59
C PRO A 43 23.41 -66.78 -30.40
N ARG A 44 22.50 -66.44 -31.32
CA ARG A 44 21.60 -65.27 -31.32
C ARG A 44 20.97 -65.01 -29.94
N ARG A 45 21.09 -63.78 -29.45
CA ARG A 45 20.20 -63.20 -28.42
C ARG A 45 19.17 -62.26 -29.08
N PRO A 46 17.95 -62.18 -28.52
CA PRO A 46 16.80 -61.59 -29.19
C PRO A 46 16.91 -60.07 -29.27
N SER A 47 16.47 -59.53 -30.41
CA SER A 47 16.42 -58.11 -30.72
C SER A 47 15.59 -57.35 -29.69
N CYS A 48 16.23 -56.44 -28.96
CA CYS A 48 15.56 -55.52 -28.06
C CYS A 48 14.74 -54.52 -28.90
N SER A 49 13.42 -54.54 -28.75
CA SER A 49 12.48 -53.78 -29.57
C SER A 49 12.46 -52.31 -29.16
N ALA A 50 13.40 -51.52 -29.69
CA ALA A 50 13.52 -50.07 -29.49
C ALA A 50 12.22 -49.30 -29.79
N THR A 51 11.34 -49.85 -30.62
CA THR A 51 10.04 -49.26 -30.95
C THR A 51 9.08 -49.24 -29.75
N THR A 52 9.09 -50.28 -28.91
CA THR A 52 8.23 -50.30 -27.71
C THR A 52 8.67 -49.28 -26.66
N ALA A 53 9.98 -49.05 -26.51
CA ALA A 53 10.53 -48.05 -25.60
C ALA A 53 10.25 -46.62 -26.06
N LEU A 54 10.30 -46.34 -27.36
CA LEU A 54 9.98 -45.02 -27.91
C LEU A 54 8.48 -44.70 -27.78
N ILE A 55 7.61 -45.69 -27.98
CA ILE A 55 6.15 -45.50 -27.83
C ILE A 55 5.79 -45.27 -26.35
N SER A 56 6.41 -45.99 -25.41
CA SER A 56 6.16 -45.77 -23.99
C SER A 56 6.66 -44.41 -23.51
N LEU A 57 7.83 -43.96 -23.97
CA LEU A 57 8.36 -42.63 -23.64
C LEU A 57 7.49 -41.52 -24.23
N GLY A 58 7.04 -41.66 -25.48
CA GLY A 58 6.16 -40.70 -26.14
C GLY A 58 4.79 -40.60 -25.46
N SER A 59 4.22 -41.73 -25.04
CA SER A 59 2.96 -41.78 -24.30
C SER A 59 3.09 -41.11 -22.92
N LEU A 60 4.20 -41.35 -22.22
CA LEU A 60 4.47 -40.69 -20.93
C LEU A 60 4.62 -39.17 -21.09
N LEU A 61 5.32 -38.72 -22.13
CA LEU A 61 5.51 -37.29 -22.39
C LEU A 61 4.17 -36.60 -22.69
N LEU A 62 3.29 -37.23 -23.46
CA LEU A 62 1.96 -36.73 -23.77
C LEU A 62 1.09 -36.61 -22.50
N LEU A 63 1.16 -37.58 -21.60
CA LEU A 63 0.43 -37.53 -20.33
C LEU A 63 0.94 -36.40 -19.44
N VAL A 64 2.26 -36.21 -19.34
CA VAL A 64 2.86 -35.13 -18.54
C VAL A 64 2.50 -33.76 -19.11
N CYS A 65 2.60 -33.57 -20.43
CA CYS A 65 2.20 -32.33 -21.09
C CYS A 65 0.70 -32.06 -20.94
N GLY A 66 -0.14 -33.08 -21.07
CA GLY A 66 -1.59 -32.96 -20.85
C GLY A 66 -1.93 -32.55 -19.43
N LEU A 67 -1.29 -33.16 -18.43
CA LEU A 67 -1.49 -32.80 -17.02
C LEU A 67 -1.03 -31.36 -16.74
N TRP A 68 0.10 -30.95 -17.30
CA TRP A 68 0.62 -29.58 -17.16
C TRP A 68 -0.30 -28.53 -17.81
N LEU A 69 -0.86 -28.82 -18.99
CA LEU A 69 -1.85 -27.97 -19.64
C LEU A 69 -3.15 -27.86 -18.82
N LEU A 70 -3.62 -28.96 -18.23
CA LEU A 70 -4.82 -28.92 -17.38
C LEU A 70 -4.59 -28.10 -16.10
N VAL A 71 -3.41 -28.22 -15.48
CA VAL A 71 -3.06 -27.43 -14.29
C VAL A 71 -2.92 -25.94 -14.62
N THR A 72 -2.32 -25.59 -15.76
CA THR A 72 -2.17 -24.18 -16.18
C THR A 72 -3.52 -23.56 -16.56
N ILE A 73 -4.40 -24.30 -17.24
CA ILE A 73 -5.77 -23.85 -17.51
C ILE A 73 -6.55 -23.65 -16.20
N PHE A 74 -6.43 -24.57 -15.23
CA PHE A 74 -7.07 -24.42 -13.92
C PHE A 74 -6.54 -23.19 -13.16
N TRP A 75 -5.23 -22.90 -13.22
CA TRP A 75 -4.64 -21.70 -12.64
C TRP A 75 -5.05 -20.40 -13.35
N LEU A 76 -5.23 -20.41 -14.67
CA LEU A 76 -5.66 -19.25 -15.44
C LEU A 76 -7.17 -18.98 -15.35
N GLN A 77 -7.96 -20.03 -15.13
CA GLN A 77 -9.42 -19.94 -14.91
C GLN A 77 -9.78 -19.72 -13.44
N ALA A 78 -8.82 -19.89 -12.51
CA ALA A 78 -9.01 -19.49 -11.12
C ALA A 78 -9.30 -17.98 -11.09
N PRO A 79 -10.47 -17.54 -10.60
CA PRO A 79 -10.80 -16.13 -10.58
C PRO A 79 -9.75 -15.41 -9.73
N SER A 80 -9.12 -14.38 -10.32
CA SER A 80 -8.39 -13.37 -9.56
C SER A 80 -9.27 -12.96 -8.38
N ASN A 81 -8.78 -13.13 -7.16
CA ASN A 81 -9.43 -12.71 -5.91
C ASN A 81 -9.46 -11.18 -5.77
N SER A 82 -9.75 -10.46 -6.86
CA SER A 82 -10.20 -9.09 -6.84
C SER A 82 -11.71 -9.13 -6.69
N VAL A 83 -12.17 -9.34 -5.45
CA VAL A 83 -13.56 -9.03 -5.09
C VAL A 83 -13.69 -7.50 -5.19
N PRO A 84 -14.43 -6.94 -6.16
CA PRO A 84 -14.76 -5.53 -6.10
C PRO A 84 -15.51 -5.27 -4.79
N HIS A 85 -15.14 -4.21 -4.08
CA HIS A 85 -15.77 -3.81 -2.82
C HIS A 85 -17.30 -3.84 -2.95
N ARG A 86 -17.92 -4.89 -2.41
CA ARG A 86 -19.36 -4.93 -2.19
C ARG A 86 -19.60 -4.44 -0.78
N ALA A 87 -20.38 -3.37 -0.65
CA ALA A 87 -20.83 -2.91 0.66
C ALA A 87 -21.49 -4.09 1.41
N PRO A 88 -21.28 -4.21 2.73
CA PRO A 88 -21.98 -5.22 3.52
C PRO A 88 -23.49 -5.07 3.30
N PRO A 89 -24.24 -6.18 3.14
CA PRO A 89 -25.67 -6.11 2.90
C PRO A 89 -26.36 -5.39 4.08
N PRO A 90 -27.39 -4.56 3.82
CA PRO A 90 -28.13 -3.90 4.89
C PRO A 90 -28.73 -4.97 5.81
N ARG A 91 -28.60 -4.78 7.13
CA ARG A 91 -29.21 -5.66 8.13
C ARG A 91 -30.73 -5.61 7.95
N GLY A 92 -31.33 -6.79 7.72
CA GLY A 92 -32.78 -6.97 7.79
C GLY A 92 -33.30 -6.60 9.19
N SER A 93 -34.52 -6.07 9.21
CA SER A 93 -35.22 -5.57 10.40
C SER A 93 -35.19 -6.57 11.57
N PRO A 94 -35.00 -6.13 12.83
CA PRO A 94 -35.01 -7.05 13.97
C PRO A 94 -36.43 -7.53 14.25
N GLY A 95 -36.66 -8.82 14.04
CA GLY A 95 -37.65 -9.58 14.79
C GLY A 95 -37.26 -9.60 16.28
N THR A 96 -38.27 -9.45 17.12
CA THR A 96 -38.21 -9.47 18.59
C THR A 96 -37.49 -10.68 19.18
N GLY A 97 -36.52 -10.45 20.07
CA GLY A 97 -36.17 -11.39 21.14
C GLY A 97 -34.67 -11.58 21.43
N GLY A 98 -34.26 -11.21 22.65
CA GLY A 98 -33.15 -11.88 23.36
C GLY A 98 -31.81 -11.13 23.38
N GLY A 99 -31.41 -10.69 24.58
CA GLY A 99 -30.24 -9.84 24.86
C GLY A 99 -28.90 -10.33 24.29
N ASP A 100 -28.21 -9.41 23.63
CA ASP A 100 -26.77 -9.43 23.44
C ASP A 100 -26.26 -8.00 23.66
N ARG A 101 -25.11 -7.85 24.31
CA ARG A 101 -24.56 -6.54 24.71
C ARG A 101 -24.27 -5.72 23.45
N GLY A 102 -25.13 -4.72 23.23
CA GLY A 102 -25.29 -3.99 21.98
C GLY A 102 -24.01 -3.31 21.49
N ARG A 103 -23.68 -3.60 20.23
CA ARG A 103 -22.86 -2.77 19.36
C ARG A 103 -23.56 -1.41 19.24
N ALA A 104 -23.10 -0.42 20.00
CA ALA A 104 -23.73 0.90 20.05
C ALA A 104 -23.62 1.57 18.68
N LEU A 105 -24.77 1.88 18.07
CA LEU A 105 -24.83 2.92 17.04
C LEU A 105 -24.25 4.22 17.65
N PRO A 106 -23.55 5.06 16.87
CA PRO A 106 -23.09 6.34 17.37
C PRO A 106 -24.29 7.10 17.93
N GLU A 107 -24.22 7.50 19.20
CA GLU A 107 -25.30 8.25 19.82
C GLU A 107 -25.58 9.51 18.98
N PRO A 108 -26.83 9.80 18.57
CA PRO A 108 -27.15 10.94 17.72
C PRO A 108 -26.62 12.29 18.26
N GLN A 109 -26.48 12.40 19.58
CA GLN A 109 -25.92 13.58 20.25
C GLN A 109 -24.41 13.76 19.99
N ALA A 110 -23.65 12.66 19.84
CA ALA A 110 -22.22 12.69 19.55
C ALA A 110 -21.91 13.15 18.11
N CYS A 111 -22.88 13.12 17.19
CA CYS A 111 -22.70 13.58 15.82
C CYS A 111 -22.87 15.10 15.67
N GLY A 112 -23.73 15.73 16.48
CA GLY A 112 -24.01 17.16 16.39
C GLY A 112 -22.89 18.06 16.90
N VAL A 113 -21.92 17.50 17.64
CA VAL A 113 -20.81 18.27 18.24
C VAL A 113 -19.64 18.51 17.28
N VAL A 114 -19.58 17.83 16.12
CA VAL A 114 -18.47 17.95 15.16
C VAL A 114 -18.76 19.08 14.17
N PRO A 115 -18.02 20.21 14.22
CA PRO A 115 -18.21 21.31 13.28
C PRO A 115 -17.86 20.87 11.86
N GLU A 116 -18.49 21.48 10.84
CA GLU A 116 -18.27 21.13 9.42
C GLU A 116 -16.79 21.16 9.01
N ALA A 117 -16.03 22.15 9.47
CA ALA A 117 -14.59 22.28 9.19
C ALA A 117 -13.71 21.16 9.81
N TRP A 118 -14.26 20.41 10.77
CA TRP A 118 -13.59 19.32 11.47
C TRP A 118 -14.18 17.94 11.14
N ARG A 119 -15.06 17.85 10.13
CA ARG A 119 -15.58 16.58 9.66
C ARG A 119 -14.55 15.89 8.77
N PHE A 120 -14.07 14.74 9.21
CA PHE A 120 -13.21 13.85 8.43
C PHE A 120 -14.05 12.79 7.74
N ASP A 121 -13.83 12.60 6.44
CA ASP A 121 -14.63 11.72 5.59
C ASP A 121 -14.51 10.24 6.00
N CYS A 122 -15.66 9.62 6.30
CA CYS A 122 -15.78 8.19 6.63
C CYS A 122 -16.15 7.33 5.41
N TYR A 123 -16.36 7.95 4.25
CA TYR A 123 -16.65 7.25 3.01
C TYR A 123 -15.88 7.85 1.82
N PRO A 124 -14.53 7.82 1.87
CA PRO A 124 -13.68 8.47 0.87
C PRO A 124 -13.65 7.74 -0.49
N GLU A 125 -14.26 6.56 -0.60
CA GLU A 125 -14.29 5.79 -1.84
C GLU A 125 -15.11 6.49 -2.93
N ARG A 126 -14.49 6.67 -4.10
CA ARG A 126 -15.13 7.32 -5.24
C ARG A 126 -16.13 6.39 -5.94
N GLY A 127 -17.12 6.98 -6.60
CA GLY A 127 -18.06 6.27 -7.47
C GLY A 127 -19.33 5.75 -6.77
N VAL A 128 -19.52 6.06 -5.49
CA VAL A 128 -20.71 5.70 -4.72
C VAL A 128 -21.37 6.97 -4.21
N VAL A 129 -22.68 7.10 -4.42
CA VAL A 129 -23.48 8.11 -3.73
C VAL A 129 -23.74 7.61 -2.32
N VAL A 130 -23.13 8.25 -1.33
CA VAL A 130 -23.20 7.83 0.06
C VAL A 130 -24.57 8.15 0.64
N THR A 131 -25.36 7.11 0.94
CA THR A 131 -26.63 7.26 1.67
C THR A 131 -26.41 7.23 3.17
N ARG A 132 -27.44 7.63 3.94
CA ARG A 132 -27.42 7.54 5.40
C ARG A 132 -27.14 6.12 5.87
N GLU A 133 -27.81 5.14 5.27
CA GLU A 133 -27.71 3.73 5.64
C GLU A 133 -26.30 3.20 5.40
N LEU A 134 -25.66 3.57 4.28
CA LEU A 134 -24.28 3.19 3.99
C LEU A 134 -23.29 3.79 4.99
N CYS A 135 -23.51 5.04 5.39
CA CYS A 135 -22.68 5.72 6.37
C CYS A 135 -22.81 5.11 7.78
N GLU A 136 -24.05 4.93 8.24
CA GLU A 136 -24.34 4.39 9.57
C GLU A 136 -23.93 2.92 9.68
N ALA A 137 -23.93 2.16 8.57
CA ALA A 137 -23.37 0.81 8.53
C ALA A 137 -21.86 0.76 8.83
N ARG A 138 -21.14 1.89 8.65
CA ARG A 138 -19.74 2.06 9.08
C ARG A 138 -19.60 2.60 10.51
N ASN A 139 -20.69 2.76 11.25
CA ASN A 139 -20.78 3.44 12.54
C ASN A 139 -20.34 4.91 12.48
N CYS A 140 -20.65 5.58 11.37
CA CYS A 140 -20.34 6.98 11.15
C CYS A 140 -21.56 7.88 11.23
N CYS A 141 -21.32 9.18 11.38
CA CYS A 141 -22.35 10.21 11.44
C CYS A 141 -22.75 10.64 10.04
N PHE A 142 -24.07 10.75 9.81
CA PHE A 142 -24.61 11.27 8.54
C PHE A 142 -25.39 12.57 8.76
N ILE A 143 -24.77 13.71 8.46
CA ILE A 143 -25.41 15.03 8.52
C ILE A 143 -25.11 15.78 7.22
N PRO A 144 -26.12 16.14 6.41
CA PRO A 144 -25.92 16.92 5.20
C PRO A 144 -25.18 18.23 5.49
N ALA A 145 -24.31 18.64 4.57
CA ALA A 145 -23.62 19.91 4.65
C ALA A 145 -24.59 21.08 4.45
N SER A 146 -24.34 22.19 5.15
CA SER A 146 -25.12 23.43 5.05
C SER A 146 -25.06 24.07 3.66
N SER A 147 -23.92 23.94 2.97
CA SER A 147 -23.69 24.46 1.62
C SER A 147 -23.51 23.34 0.59
N SER A 148 -24.18 23.44 -0.56
CA SER A 148 -23.89 22.59 -1.72
C SER A 148 -22.51 22.93 -2.28
N SER A 149 -21.63 21.93 -2.47
CA SER A 149 -20.40 22.14 -3.21
C SER A 149 -20.70 22.45 -4.67
N ALA A 150 -19.86 23.28 -5.30
CA ALA A 150 -19.96 23.53 -6.73
C ALA A 150 -19.81 22.21 -7.50
N PRO A 151 -20.47 22.04 -8.67
CA PRO A 151 -20.29 20.86 -9.50
C PRO A 151 -18.81 20.66 -9.80
N GLY A 152 -18.28 19.46 -9.53
CA GLY A 152 -16.89 19.13 -9.80
C GLY A 152 -15.90 19.50 -8.69
N ARG A 153 -16.35 19.86 -7.47
CA ARG A 153 -15.48 20.03 -6.29
C ARG A 153 -15.94 19.13 -5.15
N ASN A 154 -15.00 18.58 -4.39
CA ASN A 154 -15.37 17.97 -3.12
C ASN A 154 -15.89 19.06 -2.17
N GLY A 155 -16.70 18.66 -1.20
CA GLY A 155 -17.25 19.55 -0.19
C GLY A 155 -17.13 18.93 1.19
N VAL A 156 -17.76 19.58 2.16
CA VAL A 156 -17.90 19.05 3.52
C VAL A 156 -18.53 17.65 3.45
N PRO A 157 -17.91 16.61 4.02
CA PRO A 157 -18.43 15.26 3.93
C PRO A 157 -19.72 15.13 4.73
N TRP A 158 -20.73 14.54 4.10
CA TRP A 158 -22.00 14.25 4.77
C TRP A 158 -21.86 13.05 5.70
N CYS A 159 -20.98 12.10 5.35
CA CYS A 159 -20.61 10.95 6.18
C CYS A 159 -19.24 11.18 6.83
N PHE A 160 -19.18 11.26 8.16
CA PHE A 160 -17.95 11.59 8.87
C PHE A 160 -17.77 10.81 10.17
N TYR A 161 -16.53 10.72 10.64
CA TYR A 161 -16.24 10.01 11.89
C TYR A 161 -16.80 10.76 13.12
N PRO A 162 -17.52 10.08 14.04
CA PRO A 162 -17.84 10.63 15.35
C PRO A 162 -16.57 10.81 16.21
N PRO A 163 -16.60 11.65 17.27
CA PRO A 163 -15.47 11.82 18.19
C PRO A 163 -15.00 10.52 18.85
N GLY A 164 -15.91 9.57 19.10
CA GLY A 164 -15.64 8.26 19.69
C GLY A 164 -15.37 7.15 18.67
N PHE A 165 -15.07 7.48 17.41
CA PHE A 165 -14.81 6.46 16.40
C PHE A 165 -13.57 5.62 16.77
N PRO A 166 -13.59 4.28 16.61
CA PRO A 166 -12.48 3.45 17.03
C PRO A 166 -11.15 3.82 16.36
N SER A 167 -10.13 4.03 17.18
CA SER A 167 -8.74 4.21 16.75
C SER A 167 -7.80 3.35 17.58
N TYR A 168 -6.49 3.51 17.39
CA TYR A 168 -5.49 2.83 18.21
C TYR A 168 -5.40 3.48 19.59
N SER A 169 -5.03 2.70 20.59
CA SER A 169 -4.60 3.15 21.91
C SER A 169 -3.11 2.88 22.10
N LEU A 170 -2.38 3.82 22.68
CA LEU A 170 -0.98 3.63 23.09
C LEU A 170 -0.94 2.85 24.41
N VAL A 171 -0.52 1.59 24.37
CA VAL A 171 -0.55 0.69 25.54
C VAL A 171 0.78 0.58 26.27
N SER A 172 1.89 0.88 25.60
CA SER A 172 3.21 0.93 26.24
C SER A 172 4.11 1.95 25.57
N VAL A 173 4.98 2.56 26.37
CA VAL A 173 6.05 3.45 25.92
C VAL A 173 7.32 3.09 26.66
N LYS A 174 8.44 3.00 25.94
CA LYS A 174 9.77 2.71 26.48
C LYS A 174 10.77 3.70 25.91
N ALA A 175 11.62 4.27 26.78
CA ALA A 175 12.72 5.11 26.33
C ALA A 175 13.80 4.24 25.65
N THR A 176 14.45 4.82 24.65
CA THR A 176 15.64 4.27 23.98
C THR A 176 16.75 5.32 23.99
N GLU A 177 17.96 4.93 23.57
CA GLU A 177 19.10 5.85 23.50
C GLU A 177 18.80 7.07 22.60
N LEU A 178 18.17 6.84 21.45
CA LEU A 178 17.87 7.87 20.45
C LEU A 178 16.47 8.48 20.59
N GLY A 179 15.60 7.91 21.43
CA GLY A 179 14.23 8.41 21.58
C GLY A 179 13.33 7.49 22.37
N GLN A 180 12.23 7.06 21.77
CA GLN A 180 11.18 6.28 22.43
C GLN A 180 10.57 5.28 21.45
N THR A 181 10.13 4.14 21.97
CA THR A 181 9.32 3.18 21.25
C THR A 181 8.01 2.94 21.99
N GLY A 182 6.99 2.46 21.28
CA GLY A 182 5.71 2.16 21.88
C GLY A 182 4.94 1.07 21.14
N THR A 183 3.88 0.59 21.79
CA THR A 183 2.94 -0.37 21.20
C THR A 183 1.59 0.29 21.05
N LEU A 184 1.03 0.23 19.85
CA LEU A 184 -0.31 0.70 19.55
C LEU A 184 -1.21 -0.51 19.36
N VAL A 185 -2.39 -0.49 19.97
CA VAL A 185 -3.38 -1.58 19.86
C VAL A 185 -4.73 -1.01 19.47
N LYS A 186 -5.39 -1.66 18.50
CA LYS A 186 -6.77 -1.36 18.11
C LYS A 186 -7.66 -2.53 18.48
N THR A 187 -8.62 -2.30 19.37
CA THR A 187 -9.50 -3.34 19.91
C THR A 187 -10.70 -3.63 19.01
N VAL A 188 -11.16 -2.63 18.26
CA VAL A 188 -12.33 -2.73 17.37
C VAL A 188 -11.89 -2.67 15.91
N LYS A 189 -12.16 -3.75 15.18
CA LYS A 189 -11.98 -3.79 13.72
C LYS A 189 -12.90 -2.77 13.04
N THR A 190 -12.35 -2.04 12.09
CA THR A 190 -13.11 -1.10 11.25
C THR A 190 -13.61 -1.76 9.96
N TYR A 191 -14.22 -0.98 9.07
CA TYR A 191 -14.82 -1.46 7.83
C TYR A 191 -13.80 -1.74 6.71
N TYR A 192 -12.55 -1.29 6.85
CA TYR A 192 -11.49 -1.67 5.91
C TYR A 192 -11.02 -3.12 6.15
N PRO A 193 -10.78 -3.91 5.08
CA PRO A 193 -10.30 -5.27 5.21
C PRO A 193 -8.84 -5.29 5.70
N LYS A 194 -8.45 -6.40 6.34
CA LYS A 194 -7.07 -6.65 6.79
C LYS A 194 -6.49 -5.52 7.66
N ASP A 195 -7.27 -5.08 8.64
CA ASP A 195 -6.85 -4.15 9.70
C ASP A 195 -5.73 -4.78 10.54
N ILE A 196 -4.60 -4.09 10.72
CA ILE A 196 -3.44 -4.60 11.50
C ILE A 196 -3.59 -4.09 12.93
N LEU A 197 -4.02 -4.96 13.84
CA LEU A 197 -4.50 -4.54 15.16
C LEU A 197 -3.40 -4.13 16.16
N THR A 198 -2.15 -4.55 15.92
CA THR A 198 -1.02 -4.22 16.78
C THR A 198 0.06 -3.59 15.93
N LEU A 199 0.51 -2.39 16.31
CA LEU A 199 1.58 -1.67 15.61
C LEU A 199 2.71 -1.32 16.57
N HIS A 200 3.89 -1.16 16.01
CA HIS A 200 5.07 -0.66 16.68
C HIS A 200 5.26 0.83 16.33
N LEU A 201 5.37 1.68 17.34
CA LEU A 201 5.72 3.09 17.20
C LEU A 201 7.20 3.27 17.53
N GLU A 202 7.92 3.98 16.69
CA GLU A 202 9.30 4.39 16.91
C GLU A 202 9.42 5.91 16.70
N LEU A 203 9.93 6.62 17.70
CA LEU A 203 10.26 8.03 17.67
C LEU A 203 11.76 8.20 17.85
N LEU A 204 12.43 8.81 16.87
CA LEU A 204 13.85 9.13 16.91
C LEU A 204 14.04 10.65 16.91
N TYR A 205 14.73 11.16 17.93
CA TYR A 205 15.12 12.56 18.01
C TYR A 205 16.47 12.72 17.30
N GLU A 206 16.45 12.69 15.96
CA GLU A 206 17.67 12.54 15.16
C GLU A 206 18.59 13.76 15.24
N THR A 207 18.04 14.97 15.17
CA THR A 207 18.80 16.24 15.32
C THR A 207 17.91 17.29 15.98
N ASP A 208 18.48 18.44 16.33
CA ASP A 208 17.69 19.54 16.93
C ASP A 208 16.59 20.09 16.00
N HIS A 209 16.60 19.71 14.72
CA HIS A 209 15.65 20.16 13.70
C HIS A 209 14.99 19.01 12.93
N ARG A 210 15.24 17.75 13.31
CA ARG A 210 14.68 16.58 12.60
C ARG A 210 14.19 15.52 13.58
N LEU A 211 12.87 15.42 13.68
CA LEU A 211 12.17 14.30 14.30
C LEU A 211 11.87 13.24 13.23
N ARG A 212 12.08 11.96 13.55
CA ARG A 212 11.59 10.86 12.73
C ARG A 212 10.59 10.03 13.52
N VAL A 213 9.46 9.76 12.88
CA VAL A 213 8.41 8.89 13.42
C VAL A 213 8.19 7.75 12.44
N ARG A 214 8.12 6.52 12.96
CA ARG A 214 7.74 5.34 12.19
C ARG A 214 6.64 4.58 12.94
N ILE A 215 5.65 4.12 12.18
CA ILE A 215 4.63 3.20 12.65
C ILE A 215 4.72 1.99 11.73
N THR A 216 4.98 0.82 12.29
CA THR A 216 5.23 -0.41 11.53
C THR A 216 4.41 -1.58 12.08
N ASP A 217 4.25 -2.61 11.25
CA ASP A 217 3.73 -3.89 11.72
C ASP A 217 4.89 -4.67 12.36
N PRO A 218 4.80 -5.04 13.66
CA PRO A 218 5.84 -5.83 14.31
C PRO A 218 5.83 -7.32 13.92
N SER A 219 4.73 -7.80 13.33
CA SER A 219 4.52 -9.22 13.01
C SER A 219 5.03 -9.58 11.62
N GLU A 220 4.98 -8.63 10.69
CA GLU A 220 5.35 -8.82 9.29
C GLU A 220 6.12 -7.61 8.75
N SER A 221 7.23 -7.87 8.06
CA SER A 221 7.97 -6.81 7.37
C SER A 221 7.18 -6.34 6.16
N ARG A 222 6.78 -5.07 6.15
CA ARG A 222 6.07 -4.44 5.04
C ARG A 222 7.05 -3.75 4.10
N PHE A 223 6.57 -3.42 2.90
CA PHE A 223 7.36 -2.65 1.94
C PHE A 223 7.80 -1.31 2.53
N GLU A 224 9.11 -1.06 2.50
CA GLU A 224 9.72 0.23 2.79
C GLU A 224 10.43 0.73 1.54
N VAL A 225 10.34 2.04 1.28
CA VAL A 225 11.02 2.64 0.12
C VAL A 225 12.54 2.46 0.29
N PRO A 226 13.24 1.82 -0.67
CA PRO A 226 14.66 1.53 -0.57
C PRO A 226 15.50 2.79 -0.86
N ILE A 227 15.50 3.74 0.08
CA ILE A 227 16.25 4.99 0.00
C ILE A 227 17.20 5.13 1.20
N ALA A 228 18.39 5.67 0.94
CA ALA A 228 19.30 6.04 2.00
C ALA A 228 18.70 7.19 2.82
N VAL A 229 18.42 6.93 4.09
CA VAL A 229 18.00 7.93 5.07
C VAL A 229 19.18 8.31 5.96
N PRO A 230 19.29 9.58 6.39
CA PRO A 230 20.28 9.98 7.39
C PRO A 230 20.19 9.08 8.63
N LYS A 231 21.32 8.55 9.09
CA LYS A 231 21.38 7.75 10.31
C LYS A 231 21.71 8.66 11.49
N ALA A 232 20.87 8.64 12.50
CA ALA A 232 21.17 9.28 13.78
C ALA A 232 22.11 8.38 14.59
N THR A 233 23.23 8.94 15.05
CA THR A 233 24.18 8.26 15.96
C THR A 233 24.00 8.69 17.40
N GLU A 234 23.46 9.88 17.62
CA GLU A 234 23.24 10.47 18.93
C GLU A 234 21.85 11.11 18.99
N LYS A 235 21.32 11.25 20.20
CA LYS A 235 20.05 11.91 20.45
C LYS A 235 20.22 13.42 20.37
N ALA A 236 19.23 14.12 19.79
CA ALA A 236 19.17 15.58 19.78
C ALA A 236 19.36 16.17 21.19
N SER A 237 20.26 17.14 21.30
CA SER A 237 20.68 17.73 22.59
C SER A 237 19.76 18.86 23.03
N SER A 238 19.28 19.67 22.08
CA SER A 238 18.41 20.82 22.31
C SER A 238 17.40 20.97 21.18
N PRO A 239 16.47 20.01 21.00
CA PRO A 239 15.53 20.06 19.89
C PRO A 239 14.61 21.29 19.92
N ALA A 240 14.49 21.92 18.76
CA ALA A 240 13.58 23.04 18.49
C ALA A 240 12.10 22.62 18.47
N TYR A 241 11.84 21.34 18.73
CA TYR A 241 10.53 20.73 18.80
C TYR A 241 10.37 19.91 20.09
N SER A 242 9.14 19.85 20.59
CA SER A 242 8.72 18.89 21.62
C SER A 242 7.66 17.95 21.06
N VAL A 243 7.58 16.74 21.63
CA VAL A 243 6.61 15.72 21.21
C VAL A 243 5.78 15.29 22.41
N GLU A 244 4.47 15.31 22.25
CA GLU A 244 3.48 14.79 23.19
C GLU A 244 2.71 13.65 22.52
N LEU A 245 2.44 12.58 23.26
CA LEU A 245 1.67 11.43 22.80
C LEU A 245 0.32 11.42 23.51
N SER A 246 -0.77 11.40 22.75
CA SER A 246 -2.11 11.10 23.25
C SER A 246 -2.28 9.59 23.34
N ASN A 247 -2.91 9.11 24.42
CA ASN A 247 -3.04 7.68 24.68
C ASN A 247 -4.23 7.06 23.97
N GLU A 248 -5.44 7.59 24.16
CA GLU A 248 -6.69 7.04 23.62
C GLU A 248 -7.69 8.17 23.30
N PRO A 249 -7.98 8.44 22.01
CA PRO A 249 -7.35 7.86 20.84
C PRO A 249 -5.85 8.24 20.76
N PHE A 250 -5.05 7.36 20.18
CA PHE A 250 -3.64 7.59 19.93
C PHE A 250 -3.46 8.80 19.01
N GLY A 251 -2.51 9.66 19.35
CA GLY A 251 -2.07 10.71 18.44
C GLY A 251 -0.72 11.29 18.82
N ILE A 252 -0.07 11.89 17.84
CA ILE A 252 1.22 12.54 17.99
C ILE A 252 1.00 14.03 17.87
N ILE A 253 1.50 14.79 18.84
CA ILE A 253 1.45 16.25 18.86
C ILE A 253 2.87 16.77 18.88
N VAL A 254 3.26 17.48 17.83
CA VAL A 254 4.59 18.11 17.72
C VAL A 254 4.43 19.61 17.85
N LYS A 255 5.15 20.21 18.80
CA LYS A 255 5.11 21.66 19.07
C LYS A 255 6.48 22.28 18.82
N ARG A 256 6.50 23.53 18.38
CA ARG A 256 7.72 24.35 18.32
C ARG A 256 8.09 24.83 19.73
N THR A 257 9.26 24.43 20.24
CA THR A 257 9.68 24.72 21.62
C THR A 257 9.71 26.23 21.93
N SER A 258 10.16 27.05 20.98
CA SER A 258 10.32 28.49 21.21
C SER A 258 9.03 29.30 21.32
N THR A 259 7.91 28.79 20.80
CA THR A 259 6.64 29.54 20.74
C THR A 259 5.45 28.79 21.31
N GLY A 260 5.59 27.47 21.52
CA GLY A 260 4.48 26.58 21.87
C GLY A 260 3.54 26.25 20.71
N ALA A 261 3.78 26.76 19.49
CA ALA A 261 2.90 26.53 18.35
C ALA A 261 2.83 25.04 17.97
N VAL A 262 1.61 24.50 17.84
CA VAL A 262 1.36 23.12 17.40
C VAL A 262 1.59 23.02 15.89
N LEU A 263 2.61 22.26 15.49
CA LEU A 263 3.00 22.09 14.09
C LEU A 263 2.28 20.89 13.44
N LEU A 264 2.08 19.83 14.23
CA LEU A 264 1.42 18.59 13.82
C LEU A 264 0.60 18.10 15.01
N ASN A 265 -0.64 17.70 14.78
CA ASN A 265 -1.51 17.08 15.77
C ASN A 265 -2.40 16.05 15.09
N THR A 266 -2.11 14.77 15.32
CA THR A 266 -2.85 13.68 14.67
C THR A 266 -4.05 13.18 15.46
N THR A 267 -4.36 13.78 16.62
CA THR A 267 -5.55 13.41 17.43
C THR A 267 -6.87 13.81 16.77
N VAL A 268 -6.80 14.55 15.67
CA VAL A 268 -7.96 15.14 14.98
C VAL A 268 -8.83 14.13 14.23
N ALA A 269 -8.27 12.95 13.89
CA ALA A 269 -9.01 11.89 13.22
C ALA A 269 -8.44 10.50 13.56
N PRO A 270 -9.19 9.42 13.34
CA PRO A 270 -8.71 8.06 13.60
C PRO A 270 -7.52 7.68 12.70
N LEU A 271 -6.51 7.04 13.30
CA LEU A 271 -5.48 6.31 12.58
C LEU A 271 -6.05 5.02 11.98
N PHE A 272 -5.85 4.83 10.66
CA PHE A 272 -6.08 3.55 9.99
C PHE A 272 -4.75 2.97 9.50
N TYR A 273 -4.54 1.69 9.81
CA TYR A 273 -3.37 0.95 9.37
C TYR A 273 -3.83 -0.45 8.93
N CYS A 274 -4.16 -0.57 7.65
CA CYS A 274 -4.60 -1.80 7.01
C CYS A 274 -3.60 -2.20 5.92
N ASP A 275 -3.67 -3.45 5.48
CA ASP A 275 -2.74 -4.01 4.49
C ASP A 275 -2.63 -3.19 3.18
N GLN A 276 -3.71 -2.54 2.74
CA GLN A 276 -3.71 -1.72 1.51
C GLN A 276 -4.30 -0.33 1.73
N PHE A 277 -4.42 0.11 2.99
CA PHE A 277 -4.97 1.42 3.31
C PHE A 277 -4.31 1.97 4.59
N LEU A 278 -3.60 3.09 4.45
CA LEU A 278 -3.03 3.84 5.55
C LEU A 278 -3.65 5.23 5.56
N GLN A 279 -4.16 5.67 6.72
CA GLN A 279 -4.68 7.03 6.87
C GLN A 279 -4.14 7.65 8.15
N LEU A 280 -3.49 8.80 7.99
CA LEU A 280 -3.03 9.66 9.07
C LEU A 280 -3.48 11.09 8.74
N SER A 281 -4.20 11.72 9.66
CA SER A 281 -4.63 13.12 9.52
C SER A 281 -3.89 13.99 10.52
N SER A 282 -3.76 15.29 10.23
CA SER A 282 -3.19 16.26 11.18
C SER A 282 -3.86 17.62 11.02
N SER A 283 -3.99 18.36 12.13
CA SER A 283 -4.22 19.81 12.02
C SER A 283 -3.01 20.49 11.42
N LEU A 284 -3.23 21.63 10.78
CA LEU A 284 -2.18 22.50 10.26
C LEU A 284 -2.04 23.74 11.14
N SER A 285 -0.81 24.24 11.26
CA SER A 285 -0.53 25.48 11.99
C SER A 285 -0.91 26.74 11.21
N SER A 286 -1.14 26.64 9.90
CA SER A 286 -1.56 27.75 9.03
C SER A 286 -2.30 27.24 7.79
N GLN A 287 -2.89 28.16 7.03
CA GLN A 287 -3.54 27.87 5.74
C GLN A 287 -2.56 27.83 4.56
N TYR A 288 -1.27 28.05 4.80
CA TYR A 288 -0.26 28.18 3.75
C TYR A 288 0.51 26.86 3.56
N ILE A 289 0.12 26.09 2.55
CA ILE A 289 0.75 24.80 2.21
C ILE A 289 1.32 24.88 0.79
N TYR A 290 2.52 24.32 0.62
CA TYR A 290 3.26 24.26 -0.65
C TYR A 290 3.86 22.86 -0.83
N GLY A 291 4.12 22.45 -2.08
CA GLY A 291 4.78 21.17 -2.40
C GLY A 291 3.81 20.09 -2.90
N LEU A 292 3.96 18.85 -2.44
CA LEU A 292 3.08 17.70 -2.75
C LEU A 292 2.93 17.33 -4.24
N GLY A 293 3.90 17.66 -5.10
CA GLY A 293 3.81 17.41 -6.56
C GLY A 293 4.02 15.95 -7.00
N GLU A 294 3.84 15.65 -8.29
CA GLU A 294 3.68 16.59 -9.43
C GLU A 294 2.21 16.95 -9.75
N HIS A 295 1.85 18.24 -9.64
CA HIS A 295 0.52 18.77 -9.94
C HIS A 295 0.58 20.08 -10.70
N ARG A 296 -0.31 20.26 -11.69
CA ARG A 296 -0.55 21.56 -12.31
C ARG A 296 -1.59 22.35 -11.51
N SER A 297 -1.13 23.11 -10.53
CA SER A 297 -1.97 23.94 -9.65
C SER A 297 -1.29 25.27 -9.30
N SER A 298 -1.96 26.14 -8.53
CA SER A 298 -1.33 27.32 -7.96
C SER A 298 -0.22 26.94 -6.98
N PHE A 299 0.80 27.80 -6.83
CA PHE A 299 1.91 27.53 -5.92
C PHE A 299 1.45 27.33 -4.47
N LEU A 300 0.54 28.19 -4.01
CA LEU A 300 -0.19 28.01 -2.75
C LEU A 300 -1.35 27.03 -2.99
N HIS A 301 -1.43 25.97 -2.19
CA HIS A 301 -2.50 24.98 -2.28
C HIS A 301 -3.84 25.52 -1.76
N ASP A 302 -4.92 25.19 -2.48
CA ASP A 302 -6.28 25.38 -1.98
C ASP A 302 -6.60 24.30 -0.93
N ILE A 303 -6.92 24.73 0.28
CA ILE A 303 -7.23 23.86 1.43
C ILE A 303 -8.74 23.58 1.58
N HIS A 304 -9.59 24.14 0.72
CA HIS A 304 -11.03 23.94 0.78
C HIS A 304 -11.42 22.62 0.10
N TRP A 305 -11.35 21.52 0.86
CA TRP A 305 -11.79 20.19 0.43
C TRP A 305 -11.10 19.70 -0.86
N ASN A 306 -9.81 19.99 -1.00
CA ASN A 306 -9.03 19.57 -2.15
C ASN A 306 -8.45 18.17 -1.97
N THR A 307 -8.30 17.41 -3.06
CA THR A 307 -7.61 16.11 -3.05
C THR A 307 -6.43 16.20 -4.00
N LEU A 308 -5.21 15.91 -3.51
CA LEU A 308 -4.02 15.78 -4.34
C LEU A 308 -3.63 14.30 -4.37
N THR A 309 -3.54 13.69 -5.56
CA THR A 309 -3.16 12.26 -5.69
C THR A 309 -1.72 12.16 -6.17
N MET A 310 -0.96 11.23 -5.60
CA MET A 310 0.41 10.95 -5.99
C MET A 310 0.46 9.55 -6.60
N TRP A 311 0.47 9.48 -7.93
CA TRP A 311 0.60 8.23 -8.68
C TRP A 311 1.17 8.57 -10.06
N ALA A 312 2.43 8.19 -10.29
CA ALA A 312 3.13 8.48 -11.55
C ALA A 312 2.35 7.92 -12.74
N ARG A 313 2.10 8.76 -13.74
CA ARG A 313 1.23 8.48 -14.86
C ARG A 313 1.56 9.35 -16.08
N ASP A 314 1.92 8.70 -17.17
CA ASP A 314 2.17 9.39 -18.45
C ASP A 314 0.88 10.01 -19.06
N VAL A 315 0.65 11.30 -18.79
CA VAL A 315 -0.37 12.15 -19.43
C VAL A 315 0.12 13.60 -19.55
N PRO A 316 -0.40 14.38 -20.52
CA PRO A 316 -0.03 15.79 -20.64
C PRO A 316 -0.44 16.65 -19.41
N PRO A 317 0.29 17.76 -19.13
CA PRO A 317 -0.10 18.75 -18.12
C PRO A 317 -1.51 19.32 -18.34
N THR A 318 -2.50 18.86 -17.58
CA THR A 318 -3.86 19.43 -17.64
C THR A 318 -4.15 20.25 -16.39
N GLY A 319 -4.81 21.41 -16.57
CA GLY A 319 -5.31 22.19 -15.45
C GLY A 319 -6.50 21.49 -14.81
N HIS A 320 -6.74 21.74 -13.53
CA HIS A 320 -7.86 21.16 -12.78
C HIS A 320 -9.22 21.65 -13.35
N LEU A 321 -9.81 20.86 -14.26
CA LEU A 321 -11.19 20.99 -14.73
C LEU A 321 -12.04 19.93 -14.02
N GLY A 322 -12.41 20.18 -12.76
CA GLY A 322 -13.33 19.34 -11.98
C GLY A 322 -12.74 18.04 -11.39
N ASN A 323 -13.64 17.15 -10.92
CA ASN A 323 -13.41 15.93 -10.10
C ASN A 323 -12.33 14.94 -10.57
N THR A 324 -11.77 15.12 -11.75
CA THR A 324 -10.62 14.35 -12.21
C THR A 324 -9.36 15.13 -11.88
N ASN A 325 -8.76 14.79 -10.74
CA ASN A 325 -7.34 15.05 -10.58
C ASN A 325 -6.60 14.14 -11.57
N GLN A 326 -6.31 14.67 -12.76
CA GLN A 326 -5.47 13.98 -13.73
C GLN A 326 -4.04 14.46 -13.51
N HIS A 327 -3.15 13.50 -13.31
CA HIS A 327 -1.78 13.66 -12.83
C HIS A 327 -0.81 13.07 -13.83
N PHE A 328 0.40 13.62 -13.81
CA PHE A 328 1.63 13.09 -14.41
C PHE A 328 2.21 11.90 -13.65
#